data_AF-A0A967LZH9-F1
#
_entry.id   AF-A0A967LZH9-F1
#
_cell.length_a   1.000
_cell.length_b   1.000
_cell.length_c   1.000
_cell.angle_alpha   90.00
_cell.angle_beta   90.00
_cell.angle_gamma   90.00
#
_symmetry.space_group_name_H-M   'P 1'
#
loop_
_entity.id
_entity.type
_entity.pdbx_description
1 polymer ?
#
loop_
_entity_poly.entity_id
_entity_poly.type
_entity_poly.pdbx_seq_one_letter_code
_entity_poly.pdbx_strand_id
1 'polypeptide(L)' 'KRRRSRIDGRTTRHPGYAVSQRLRKRIEEVFGWIKHSAGLRQSKFRGRDRVNAQFVLALAAYNLIRLPKLLEAPP' A
#
# COMPACT_ATOMS: atom_id res chain seq x y z
N LYS A 1 -3.40 -18.19 18.62
CA LYS A 1 -1.97 -18.47 18.28
C LYS A 1 -1.21 -17.14 18.25
N ARG A 2 -0.41 -16.81 19.28
CA ARG A 2 0.36 -15.55 19.30
C ARG A 2 1.50 -15.65 18.27
N ARG A 3 1.41 -14.90 17.17
CA ARG A 3 2.43 -14.87 16.13
C ARG A 3 3.74 -14.35 16.75
N ARG A 4 4.77 -15.20 16.84
CA ARG A 4 6.10 -14.81 17.32
C ARG A 4 6.79 -14.02 16.21
N SER A 5 7.17 -12.78 16.51
CA SER A 5 7.87 -11.87 15.61
C SER A 5 9.31 -11.72 16.09
N ARG A 6 10.28 -11.62 15.17
CA ARG A 6 11.69 -11.36 15.50
C ARG A 6 11.96 -9.89 15.86
N ILE A 7 10.92 -9.05 15.85
CA ILE A 7 10.96 -7.65 16.27
C ILE A 7 10.96 -7.61 17.80
N ASP A 8 11.93 -6.90 18.38
CA ASP A 8 12.11 -6.73 19.83
C ASP A 8 12.07 -5.25 20.25
N GLY A 9 12.22 -5.02 21.57
CA GLY A 9 12.19 -3.70 22.18
C GLY A 9 13.22 -2.71 21.64
N ARG A 10 14.38 -3.17 21.11
CA ARG A 10 15.38 -2.29 20.51
C ARG A 10 14.88 -1.65 19.22
N THR A 11 14.00 -2.35 18.50
CA THR A 11 13.37 -1.86 17.27
C THR A 11 12.14 -1.02 17.58
N THR A 12 11.31 -1.42 18.55
CA THR A 12 10.04 -0.74 18.84
C THR A 12 10.17 0.51 19.72
N ARG A 13 11.30 0.70 20.43
CA ARG A 13 11.51 1.85 21.33
C ARG A 13 11.55 3.21 20.66
N HIS A 14 11.86 3.25 19.37
CA HIS A 14 12.01 4.51 18.64
C HIS A 14 10.64 5.01 18.16
N PRO A 15 10.31 6.30 18.32
CA PRO A 15 9.05 6.88 17.81
C PRO A 15 8.80 6.60 16.33
N GLY A 16 9.88 6.53 15.53
CA GLY A 16 9.83 6.20 14.11
C GLY A 16 9.23 4.82 13.80
N TYR A 17 9.33 3.85 14.71
CA TYR A 17 8.70 2.53 14.52
C TYR A 17 7.17 2.66 14.47
N ALA A 18 6.58 3.42 15.39
CA ALA A 18 5.13 3.64 15.42
C ALA A 18 4.63 4.40 14.18
N VAL A 19 5.43 5.33 13.64
CA VAL A 19 5.13 6.03 12.38
C VAL A 19 5.22 5.06 11.20
N SER A 20 6.29 4.26 11.13
CA SER A 20 6.48 3.24 10.08
C SER A 20 5.35 2.22 10.06
N GLN A 21 4.85 1.76 11.22
CA GLN A 21 3.72 0.84 11.28
C GLN A 21 2.44 1.43 10.69
N ARG A 22 2.18 2.73 10.93
CA ARG A 22 1.03 3.43 10.33
C ARG A 22 1.16 3.59 8.82
N LEU A 23 2.35 4.00 8.34
CA LEU A 23 2.63 4.13 6.91
C LEU A 23 2.55 2.80 6.17
N ARG A 24 3.04 1.71 6.78
CA ARG A 24 3.00 0.37 6.20
C ARG A 24 1.57 -0.08 5.90
N LYS A 25 0.63 0.15 6.83
CA LYS A 25 -0.79 -0.15 6.60
C LYS A 25 -1.36 0.61 5.39
N ARG A 26 -1.03 1.91 5.25
CA ARG A 26 -1.48 2.72 4.10
C ARG A 26 -0.98 2.15 2.77
N ILE A 27 0.27 1.69 2.72
CA ILE A 27 0.86 1.07 1.52
C ILE A 27 0.20 -0.30 1.26
N GLU A 28 -0.02 -1.10 2.29
CA GLU A 28 -0.68 -2.41 2.17
C GLU A 28 -2.12 -2.30 1.62
N GLU A 29 -2.88 -1.27 2.02
CA GLU A 29 -4.21 -0.98 1.48
C GLU A 29 -4.19 -0.70 -0.02
N VAL A 30 -3.23 0.12 -0.49
CA VAL A 30 -3.02 0.42 -1.92
C VAL A 30 -2.77 -0.87 -2.70
N PHE A 31 -1.81 -1.69 -2.25
CA PHE A 31 -1.49 -2.96 -2.91
C PHE A 31 -2.63 -3.97 -2.85
N GLY A 32 -3.40 -3.98 -1.76
CA GLY A 32 -4.61 -4.80 -1.62
C GLY A 32 -5.64 -4.43 -2.68
N TRP A 33 -5.95 -3.15 -2.82
CA TRP A 33 -6.91 -2.65 -3.81
C TRP A 33 -6.43 -2.91 -5.24
N ILE A 34 -5.16 -2.62 -5.55
CA ILE A 34 -4.58 -2.85 -6.87
C ILE A 34 -4.71 -4.32 -7.28
N LYS A 35 -4.42 -5.25 -6.37
CA LYS A 35 -4.52 -6.68 -6.66
C LYS A 35 -5.98 -7.11 -6.84
N HIS A 36 -6.88 -6.64 -5.99
CA HIS A 36 -8.26 -7.09 -5.98
C HIS A 36 -9.13 -6.45 -7.06
N SER A 37 -9.06 -5.12 -7.18
CA SER A 37 -9.93 -4.32 -8.05
C SER A 37 -9.26 -3.96 -9.38
N ALA A 38 -7.94 -3.70 -9.42
CA ALA A 38 -7.23 -3.31 -10.65
C ALA A 38 -6.62 -4.50 -11.44
N GLY A 39 -6.98 -5.74 -11.08
CA GLY A 39 -6.64 -6.94 -11.87
C GLY A 39 -5.18 -7.38 -11.79
N LEU A 40 -4.38 -6.85 -10.85
CA LEU A 40 -2.96 -7.21 -10.70
C LEU A 40 -2.71 -8.45 -9.84
N ARG A 41 -3.75 -9.09 -9.30
CA ARG A 41 -3.62 -10.42 -8.66
C ARG A 41 -3.22 -11.50 -9.68
N GLN A 42 -3.71 -11.38 -10.91
CA GLN A 42 -3.35 -12.24 -12.04
C GLN A 42 -3.29 -11.39 -13.31
N SER A 43 -2.15 -10.72 -13.53
CA SER A 43 -1.98 -9.85 -14.69
C SER A 43 -2.14 -10.64 -15.99
N LYS A 44 -2.83 -10.05 -16.96
CA LYS A 44 -3.00 -10.59 -18.31
C LYS A 44 -1.91 -10.14 -19.28
N PHE A 45 -1.05 -9.22 -18.85
CA PHE A 45 0.06 -8.71 -19.65
C PHE A 45 1.31 -9.57 -19.47
N ARG A 46 2.10 -9.67 -20.54
CA ARG A 46 3.43 -10.31 -20.54
C ARG A 46 4.50 -9.26 -20.76
N GLY A 47 5.63 -9.42 -20.07
CA GLY A 47 6.76 -8.49 -20.12
C GLY A 47 6.67 -7.37 -19.06
N ARG A 48 7.84 -6.93 -18.58
CA ARG A 48 7.95 -5.96 -17.48
C ARG A 48 7.32 -4.61 -17.83
N ASP A 49 7.49 -4.14 -19.06
CA ASP A 49 7.02 -2.81 -19.46
C ASP A 49 5.50 -2.70 -19.46
N ARG A 50 4.80 -3.72 -19.97
CA ARG A 50 3.33 -3.76 -19.99
C ARG A 50 2.74 -3.89 -18.59
N VAL A 51 3.36 -4.72 -17.74
CA VAL A 51 2.95 -4.84 -16.33
C VAL A 51 3.20 -3.53 -15.59
N ASN A 52 4.31 -2.84 -15.87
CA ASN A 52 4.60 -1.53 -15.29
C ASN A 52 3.56 -0.49 -15.71
N ALA A 53 3.17 -0.44 -16.99
CA ALA A 53 2.12 0.45 -17.45
C ALA A 53 0.78 0.20 -16.72
N GLN A 54 0.37 -1.07 -16.57
CA GLN A 54 -0.81 -1.44 -15.77
C GLN A 54 -0.69 -0.96 -14.31
N PHE A 55 0.47 -1.16 -13.70
CA PHE A 55 0.72 -0.80 -12.31
C PHE A 55 0.65 0.72 -12.07
N VAL A 56 1.29 1.50 -12.94
CA VAL A 56 1.27 2.97 -12.87
C VAL A 56 -0.15 3.50 -13.06
N LEU A 57 -0.89 2.98 -14.04
CA LEU A 57 -2.29 3.35 -14.25
C LEU A 57 -3.17 3.03 -13.03
N ALA A 58 -2.99 1.86 -12.43
CA ALA A 58 -3.73 1.46 -11.23
C ALA A 58 -3.41 2.36 -10.02
N LEU A 59 -2.15 2.77 -9.85
CA LEU A 59 -1.76 3.74 -8.82
C LEU A 59 -2.40 5.11 -9.06
N ALA A 60 -2.40 5.60 -10.30
CA ALA A 60 -3.05 6.87 -10.65
C ALA A 60 -4.54 6.82 -10.33
N ALA A 61 -5.24 5.74 -10.71
CA ALA A 61 -6.65 5.55 -10.37
C ALA A 61 -6.87 5.51 -8.85
N TYR A 62 -6.00 4.83 -8.09
CA TYR A 62 -6.11 4.80 -6.63
C TYR A 62 -5.92 6.18 -5.99
N ASN A 63 -5.04 7.01 -6.54
CA ASN A 63 -4.89 8.40 -6.09
C ASN A 63 -6.21 9.18 -6.27
N LEU A 64 -6.91 9.00 -7.38
CA LEU A 64 -8.21 9.64 -7.61
C LEU A 64 -9.26 9.19 -6.60
N ILE A 65 -9.31 7.90 -6.26
CA ILE A 65 -10.21 7.36 -5.22
C ILE A 65 -9.91 7.97 -3.85
N ARG A 66 -8.62 8.23 -3.57
CA ARG A 66 -8.17 8.75 -2.27
C ARG A 66 -8.35 10.27 -2.13
N LEU A 67 -8.32 11.00 -3.24
CA LEU A 67 -8.36 12.47 -3.25
C LEU A 67 -9.54 13.07 -2.46
N PRO A 68 -10.80 12.64 -2.62
CA PRO A 68 -11.93 13.23 -1.88
C PRO A 68 -11.70 13.23 -0.36
N LYS A 69 -11.25 12.09 0.20
CA LYS A 69 -10.95 11.97 1.64
C LYS A 69 -9.78 12.85 2.10
N LEU A 70 -8.86 13.18 1.20
CA LEU A 70 -7.74 14.07 1.51
C LEU A 70 -8.15 15.54 1.44
N LEU A 71 -9.08 15.89 0.55
CA LEU A 71 -9.60 17.25 0.41
C LEU A 71 -10.60 17.59 1.53
N GLU A 72 -11.31 16.59 2.06
CA GLU A 72 -12.20 16.74 3.22
C GLU A 72 -11.46 16.79 4.57
N ALA A 73 -10.17 16.42 4.60
CA ALA A 73 -9.42 16.41 5.84
C ALA A 73 -9.13 17.86 6.29
N PRO A 74 -9.38 18.21 7.56
CA PRO A 74 -8.96 19.50 8.09
C PRO A 74 -7.43 19.65 8.00
N PRO A 75 -6.93 20.88 7.77
CA PRO A 75 -5.49 21.14 7.64
C PRO A 75 -4.69 20.77 8.89
#